data_AF-A0A6P0RE35-F1
#
_entry.id   AF-A0A6P0RE35-F1
#
_cell.length_a   1.000
_cell.length_b   1.000
_cell.length_c   1.000
_cell.angle_alpha   90.00
_cell.angle_beta   90.00
_cell.angle_gamma   90.00
#
_symmetry.space_group_name_H-M   'P 1'
#
loop_
_entity.id
_entity.type
_entity.pdbx_description
1 polymer ?
#
loop_
_entity_poly.entity_id
_entity_poly.type
_entity_poly.pdbx_seq_one_letter_code
_entity_poly.pdbx_strand_id
1 'polypeptide(L)' 'MDKDITLHFFCGKMAAGKSTLAKHLSEKHNALLLEEDNWLSQLYPGEITDISGYIKYSGRFNY' A
#
# COMPACT_ATOMS: atom_id res chain seq x y z
N MET A 1 11.20 -9.00 27.36
CA MET A 1 10.23 -7.98 26.93
C MET A 1 9.50 -8.57 25.76
N ASP A 2 8.24 -8.94 25.94
CA ASP A 2 7.36 -9.28 24.81
C ASP A 2 7.30 -8.06 23.89
N LYS A 3 7.72 -8.25 22.64
CA LYS A 3 7.66 -7.18 21.64
C LYS A 3 6.23 -7.20 21.10
N ASP A 4 5.44 -6.20 21.49
CA ASP A 4 4.06 -6.05 21.01
C ASP A 4 4.04 -6.03 19.47
N ILE A 5 3.25 -6.95 18.90
CA ILE A 5 3.04 -7.03 17.46
C ILE A 5 2.12 -5.86 17.07
N THR A 6 2.64 -4.93 16.27
CA THR A 6 1.90 -3.73 15.85
C THR A 6 1.61 -3.78 14.36
N LEU A 7 0.33 -3.63 13.99
CA LEU A 7 -0.11 -3.40 12.61
C LEU A 7 -0.46 -1.92 12.41
N HIS A 8 0.29 -1.24 11.55
CA HIS A 8 -0.04 0.11 11.13
C HIS A 8 -0.89 0.06 9.85
N PHE A 9 -2.16 0.46 9.94
CA PHE A 9 -3.06 0.55 8.79
C PHE A 9 -3.27 2.02 8.38
N PHE A 10 -3.14 2.31 7.09
CA PHE A 10 -3.25 3.67 6.56
C PHE A 10 -4.48 3.80 5.66
N CYS A 11 -5.32 4.80 5.92
CA CYS A 11 -6.48 5.16 5.09
C CYS A 11 -6.46 6.67 4.79
N GLY A 12 -6.95 7.07 3.61
CA GLY A 12 -7.00 8.49 3.21
C GLY A 12 -6.96 8.68 1.70
N LYS A 13 -7.19 9.92 1.25
CA LYS A 13 -7.25 10.29 -0.18
C LYS A 13 -5.98 9.90 -0.95
N MET A 14 -6.09 9.74 -2.28
CA MET A 14 -4.93 9.62 -3.16
C MET A 14 -4.02 10.84 -2.97
N ALA A 15 -2.70 10.62 -3.03
CA ALA A 15 -1.68 11.64 -2.75
C ALA A 15 -1.66 12.23 -1.33
N ALA A 16 -2.39 11.69 -0.35
CA ALA A 16 -2.34 12.14 1.04
C ALA A 16 -1.02 11.79 1.80
N GLY A 17 -0.02 11.24 1.12
CA GLY A 17 1.29 10.91 1.71
C GLY A 17 1.35 9.58 2.50
N LYS A 18 0.32 8.73 2.39
CA LYS A 18 0.23 7.44 3.10
C LYS A 18 1.44 6.53 2.85
N SER A 19 1.78 6.30 1.58
CA SER A 19 2.90 5.44 1.19
C SER A 19 4.24 5.99 1.67
N THR A 20 4.40 7.32 1.71
CA THR A 20 5.60 7.98 2.25
C THR A 20 5.74 7.73 3.75
N LEU A 21 4.67 7.92 4.53
CA LEU A 21 4.68 7.68 5.97
C LEU A 21 4.87 6.19 6.29
N ALA A 22 4.25 5.31 5.51
CA ALA A 22 4.37 3.86 5.69
C ALA A 22 5.82 3.39 5.46
N LYS A 23 6.51 3.90 4.42
CA LYS A 23 7.93 3.64 4.16
C LYS A 23 8.80 4.08 5.34
N HIS A 24 8.61 5.31 5.81
CA HIS A 24 9.35 5.84 6.95
C HIS A 24 9.16 4.99 8.23
N LEU A 25 7.93 4.55 8.52
CA LEU A 25 7.65 3.68 9.67
C LEU A 25 8.25 2.29 9.49
N SER A 26 8.21 1.71 8.28
CA SER A 26 8.83 0.40 8.03
C SER A 26 10.35 0.41 8.26
N GLU A 27 11.04 1.46 7.81
CA GLU A 27 12.47 1.65 8.02
C GLU A 27 12.78 1.85 9.51
N LYS A 28 12.01 2.73 10.18
CA LYS A 28 12.20 3.04 11.60
C LYS A 28 12.01 1.83 12.50
N HIS A 29 11.03 0.98 12.20
CA HIS A 29 10.67 -0.17 13.04
C HIS A 29 11.25 -1.50 12.55
N ASN A 30 12.00 -1.49 11.44
CA ASN A 30 12.43 -2.68 10.71
C ASN A 30 11.24 -3.64 10.48
N ALA A 31 10.12 -3.08 10.02
CA ALA A 31 8.85 -3.76 9.85
C ALA A 31 8.62 -4.15 8.38
N LEU A 32 7.80 -5.18 8.16
CA LEU A 32 7.33 -5.54 6.84
C LEU A 32 6.37 -4.46 6.31
N LEU A 33 6.65 -3.94 5.12
CA LEU A 33 5.79 -2.99 4.43
C LEU A 33 4.93 -3.72 3.39
N LEU A 34 3.62 -3.53 3.45
CA LEU A 34 2.67 -3.96 2.43
C LEU A 34 2.14 -2.73 1.70
N GLU A 35 2.41 -2.62 0.40
CA GLU A 35 2.04 -1.46 -0.44
C GLU A 35 1.24 -1.97 -1.65
N GLU A 36 -0.09 -1.80 -1.62
CA GLU A 36 -1.01 -2.25 -2.68
C GLU A 36 -0.65 -1.65 -4.04
N ASP A 37 -0.40 -0.33 -4.08
CA ASP A 37 -0.06 0.39 -5.31
C ASP A 37 1.20 -0.19 -5.99
N ASN A 38 2.18 -0.62 -5.19
CA ASN A 38 3.40 -1.24 -5.71
C ASN A 38 3.10 -2.61 -6.34
N TRP A 39 2.31 -3.45 -5.67
CA TRP A 39 1.91 -4.74 -6.22
C TRP A 39 1.05 -4.60 -7.47
N LEU A 40 0.12 -3.65 -7.49
CA LEU A 40 -0.69 -3.34 -8.66
C LEU A 40 0.18 -2.94 -9.85
N SER A 41 1.22 -2.11 -9.64
CA SER A 41 2.14 -1.69 -10.69
C SER A 41 2.96 -2.85 -11.29
N GLN A 42 3.28 -3.86 -10.47
CA GLN A 42 4.02 -5.04 -10.88
C GLN A 42 3.14 -6.10 -11.56
N LEU A 43 1.91 -6.28 -11.09
CA LEU A 43 0.97 -7.27 -11.64
C LEU A 43 0.27 -6.79 -12.90
N TYR A 44 0.04 -5.47 -13.02
CA TYR A 44 -0.69 -4.85 -14.13
C TYR A 44 0.13 -3.71 -14.75
N PRO A 45 1.34 -4.00 -15.26
CA PRO A 45 2.22 -2.97 -15.82
C PRO A 45 1.58 -2.34 -17.06
N GLY A 46 1.47 -1.01 -17.07
CA GLY A 46 0.89 -0.25 -18.20
C GLY A 46 -0.64 -0.29 -18.29
N GLU A 47 -1.32 -1.03 -17.41
CA GLU A 47 -2.78 -1.20 -17.42
C GLU A 47 -3.51 -0.18 -16.51
N ILE A 48 -2.80 0.37 -15.53
CA ILE A 48 -3.32 1.40 -14.62
C ILE A 48 -2.85 2.77 -15.13
N THR A 49 -3.59 3.33 -16.07
CA THR A 49 -3.31 4.64 -16.68
C THR A 49 -4.26 5.74 -16.18
N ASP A 50 -5.36 5.35 -15.55
CA ASP A 50 -6.35 6.26 -14.96
C ASP A 50 -6.95 5.69 -13.66
N ILE A 51 -7.83 6.48 -13.04
CA ILE A 51 -8.51 6.11 -11.80
C ILE A 51 -9.43 4.89 -12.00
N SER A 52 -10.06 4.77 -13.16
CA SER A 52 -10.96 3.66 -13.48
C SER A 52 -10.21 2.33 -13.54
N GLY A 53 -9.03 2.33 -14.16
CA GLY A 53 -8.10 1.21 -14.20
C GLY A 53 -7.65 0.83 -12.80
N TYR A 54 -7.27 1.81 -11.97
CA TYR A 54 -6.92 1.55 -10.57
C TYR A 54 -8.04 0.82 -9.83
N ILE A 55 -9.28 1.34 -9.86
CA ILE A 55 -10.45 0.72 -9.21
C ILE A 55 -10.70 -0.70 -9.72
N LYS A 56 -10.62 -0.92 -11.03
CA LYS A 56 -10.84 -2.23 -11.66
C LYS A 56 -9.84 -3.27 -11.17
N TYR A 57 -8.56 -2.90 -11.08
CA TYR A 57 -7.50 -3.84 -10.74
C TYR A 57 -7.31 -3.99 -9.23
N SER A 58 -7.49 -2.94 -8.43
CA SER A 58 -7.49 -3.03 -6.95
C SER A 58 -8.67 -3.86 -6.44
N GLY A 59 -9.83 -3.75 -7.08
CA GLY A 59 -11.02 -4.55 -6.76
C GLY A 59 -10.81 -6.07 -6.88
N ARG A 60 -9.78 -6.54 -7.58
CA ARG A 60 -9.44 -7.97 -7.67
C ARG A 60 -8.78 -8.52 -6.41
N PHE A 61 -8.36 -7.66 -5.48
CA PHE A 61 -7.87 -8.07 -4.16
C PHE A 61 -8.97 -8.20 -3.11
N ASN A 62 -10.19 -7.73 -3.42
CA ASN A 62 -11.35 -7.90 -2.55
C ASN A 62 -11.94 -9.28 -2.82
N TYR A 63 -11.59 -10.25 -1.96
CA TYR A 63 -12.29 -11.54 -1.87
C TYR A 63 -13.59 -11.40 -1.08
#